data_AF-A0AAE3KTH2-F1
#
_entry.id   AF-A0AAE3KTH2-F1
#
_cell.length_a   1.000
_cell.length_b   1.000
_cell.length_c   1.000
_cell.angle_alpha   90.00
_cell.angle_beta   90.00
_cell.angle_gamma   90.00
#
_symmetry.space_group_name_H-M   'P 1'
#
loop_
_entity.id
_entity.type
_entity.pdbx_description
1 polymer ?
#
loop_
_entity_poly.entity_id
_entity_poly.type
_entity_poly.pdbx_seq_one_letter_code
_entity_poly.pdbx_strand_id
1 'polypeptide(L)'
;MTDEDILTILENVKQLLQDNQFLKVGDLTFNLKENRELVVIGWTNYIHFENLTKRQSLIELNEIKDLFRLMLNSSKYLADFVENKTIKYFLNYDDSGKCGIGICSEENGQIFWQAQLRED
;
A
#
# COMPACT_ATOMS: atom_id res chain seq x y z
N MET A 1 5.78 -1.49 -15.66
CA MET A 1 4.95 -2.70 -15.62
C MET A 1 3.72 -2.37 -16.45
N THR A 2 3.34 -3.26 -17.38
CA THR A 2 2.16 -3.05 -18.22
C THR A 2 0.89 -3.48 -17.47
N ASP A 3 -0.29 -3.11 -17.99
CA ASP A 3 -1.57 -3.55 -17.40
C ASP A 3 -1.72 -5.08 -17.46
N GLU A 4 -1.24 -5.73 -18.53
CA GLU A 4 -1.23 -7.19 -18.68
C GLU A 4 -0.34 -7.86 -17.62
N ASP A 5 0.82 -7.29 -17.32
CA ASP A 5 1.70 -7.77 -16.25
C ASP A 5 1.01 -7.68 -14.89
N ILE A 6 0.33 -6.56 -14.62
CA ILE A 6 -0.40 -6.34 -13.37
C ILE A 6 -1.50 -7.39 -13.22
N LEU A 7 -2.33 -7.58 -14.25
CA LEU A 7 -3.40 -8.58 -14.23
C LEU A 7 -2.86 -9.99 -13.99
N THR A 8 -1.78 -10.36 -14.68
CA THR A 8 -1.12 -11.66 -14.50
C THR A 8 -0.64 -11.86 -13.06
N ILE A 9 -0.05 -10.82 -12.44
CA ILE A 9 0.38 -10.88 -11.04
C ILE A 9 -0.83 -11.03 -10.11
N LEU A 10 -1.91 -10.28 -10.35
CA LEU A 10 -3.13 -10.33 -9.54
C LEU A 10 -3.83 -11.69 -9.61
N GLU A 11 -3.84 -12.35 -10.77
CA GLU A 11 -4.39 -13.70 -10.93
C GLU A 11 -3.58 -14.78 -10.19
N ASN A 12 -2.28 -14.54 -9.98
CA ASN A 12 -1.35 -15.46 -9.34
C ASN A 12 -0.92 -15.01 -7.92
N VAL A 13 -1.61 -14.03 -7.34
CA VAL A 13 -1.17 -13.36 -6.09
C VAL A 13 -0.99 -14.34 -4.93
N LYS A 14 -1.81 -15.39 -4.85
CA LYS A 14 -1.73 -16.40 -3.78
C LYS A 14 -0.42 -17.20 -3.82
N GLN A 15 0.12 -17.44 -5.01
CA GLN A 15 1.37 -18.16 -5.22
C GLN A 15 2.58 -17.23 -5.06
N LEU A 16 2.44 -15.97 -5.49
CA LEU A 16 3.51 -14.98 -5.53
C LEU A 16 3.74 -14.27 -4.18
N LEU A 17 2.69 -14.07 -3.39
CA LEU A 17 2.77 -13.37 -2.10
C LEU A 17 2.80 -14.38 -0.95
N GLN A 18 4.01 -14.80 -0.57
CA GLN A 18 4.25 -15.66 0.59
C GLN A 18 4.47 -14.81 1.87
N ASP A 19 4.38 -15.46 3.03
CA ASP A 19 4.53 -14.80 4.32
C ASP A 19 5.84 -14.01 4.42
N ASN A 20 5.74 -12.78 4.91
CA ASN A 20 6.80 -11.80 5.07
C ASN A 20 7.52 -11.38 3.77
N GLN A 21 7.03 -11.76 2.58
CA GLN A 21 7.58 -11.31 1.30
C GLN A 21 6.88 -10.04 0.79
N PHE A 22 7.65 -9.18 0.12
CA PHE A 22 7.12 -8.00 -0.55
C PHE A 22 6.88 -8.31 -2.03
N LEU A 23 5.70 -7.98 -2.53
CA LEU A 23 5.33 -8.12 -3.93
C LEU A 23 4.92 -6.75 -4.48
N LYS A 24 5.68 -6.22 -5.43
CA LYS A 24 5.31 -4.98 -6.13
C LYS A 24 4.25 -5.30 -7.20
N VAL A 25 3.15 -4.55 -7.18
CA VAL A 25 2.02 -4.66 -8.12
C VAL A 25 1.64 -3.27 -8.57
N GLY A 26 2.09 -2.87 -9.76
CA GLY A 26 1.97 -1.49 -10.23
C GLY A 26 2.67 -0.51 -9.26
N ASP A 27 1.91 0.46 -8.77
CA ASP A 27 2.39 1.50 -7.84
C ASP A 27 2.29 1.09 -6.36
N LEU A 28 1.65 -0.05 -6.08
CA LEU A 28 1.50 -0.58 -4.73
C LEU A 28 2.51 -1.70 -4.45
N THR A 29 2.83 -1.89 -3.18
CA THR A 29 3.58 -3.04 -2.69
C THR A 29 2.76 -3.77 -1.65
N PHE A 30 2.59 -5.06 -1.83
CA PHE A 30 1.87 -5.92 -0.90
C PHE A 30 2.85 -6.68 -0.02
N ASN A 31 2.50 -6.87 1.23
CA ASN A 31 3.22 -7.74 2.15
C ASN A 31 2.20 -8.52 2.98
N LEU A 32 2.26 -9.85 2.93
CA LEU A 32 1.43 -10.69 3.78
C LEU A 32 2.18 -10.99 5.07
N LYS A 33 1.58 -10.70 6.22
CA LYS A 33 2.09 -11.09 7.53
C LYS A 33 1.55 -12.45 7.94
N GLU A 34 2.30 -13.15 8.79
CA GLU A 34 1.94 -14.48 9.32
C GLU A 34 0.57 -14.52 10.01
N ASN A 35 0.13 -13.40 10.61
CA ASN A 35 -1.17 -13.26 11.27
C ASN A 35 -2.33 -13.00 10.30
N ARG A 36 -2.14 -13.23 8.99
CA ARG A 36 -3.12 -12.97 7.92
C ARG A 36 -3.48 -11.49 7.73
N GLU A 37 -2.62 -10.58 8.19
CA GLU A 37 -2.71 -9.16 7.83
C GLU A 37 -2.07 -8.94 6.45
N LEU A 38 -2.83 -8.35 5.53
CA LEU A 38 -2.30 -7.83 4.28
C LEU A 38 -1.92 -6.36 4.48
N VAL A 39 -0.63 -6.08 4.36
CA VAL A 39 -0.11 -4.72 4.32
C VAL A 39 -0.07 -4.23 2.88
N VAL A 40 -0.72 -3.10 2.61
CA VAL A 40 -0.74 -2.42 1.32
C VAL A 40 0.03 -1.11 1.46
N ILE A 41 1.16 -1.01 0.77
CA ILE A 41 2.08 0.12 0.86
C ILE A 41 2.02 0.90 -0.45
N GLY A 42 1.76 2.20 -0.36
CA GLY A 42 2.03 3.13 -1.45
C GLY A 42 3.12 4.12 -1.06
N TRP A 43 3.53 4.91 -2.05
CA TRP A 43 4.65 5.83 -1.94
C TRP A 43 4.17 7.23 -2.27
N THR A 44 4.56 8.20 -1.45
CA THR A 44 4.28 9.61 -1.72
C THR A 44 4.94 10.08 -3.01
N ASN A 45 4.28 10.98 -3.73
CA ASN A 45 4.84 11.61 -4.92
C ASN A 45 5.74 12.81 -4.60
N TYR A 46 5.82 13.21 -3.33
CA TYR A 46 6.66 14.33 -2.91
C TYR A 46 8.13 13.93 -2.85
N ILE A 47 8.95 14.60 -3.67
CA ILE A 47 10.41 14.37 -3.75
C ILE A 47 11.13 14.83 -2.48
N HIS A 48 10.61 15.85 -1.81
CA HIS A 48 11.24 16.49 -0.67
C HIS A 48 10.39 16.24 0.57
N PHE A 49 10.90 15.45 1.52
CA PHE A 49 10.19 15.05 2.72
C PHE A 49 9.64 16.26 3.50
N GLU A 50 10.39 17.36 3.55
CA GLU A 50 9.96 18.57 4.25
C GLU A 50 8.65 19.15 3.69
N ASN A 51 8.35 18.95 2.41
CA ASN A 51 7.16 19.50 1.77
C ASN A 51 5.88 18.74 2.11
N LEU A 52 6.00 17.59 2.79
CA LEU A 52 4.86 16.81 3.25
C LEU A 52 4.16 17.46 4.44
N THR A 53 2.84 17.44 4.38
CA THR A 53 1.97 17.86 5.46
C THR A 53 0.97 16.76 5.79
N LYS A 54 0.42 16.77 7.00
CA LYS A 54 -0.53 15.72 7.40
C LYS A 54 -1.73 15.63 6.47
N ARG A 55 -2.29 16.76 6.03
CA ARG A 55 -3.44 16.77 5.11
C ARG A 55 -3.09 16.13 3.77
N GLN A 56 -1.94 16.46 3.18
CA GLN A 56 -1.49 15.86 1.92
C GLN A 56 -1.30 14.35 2.06
N SER A 57 -0.65 13.92 3.14
CA SER A 57 -0.46 12.49 3.41
C SER A 57 -1.78 11.73 3.58
N LEU A 58 -2.81 12.34 4.18
CA LEU A 58 -4.14 11.72 4.26
C LEU A 58 -4.84 11.63 2.91
N ILE A 59 -4.60 12.58 2.00
CA ILE A 59 -5.12 12.53 0.63
C ILE A 59 -4.46 11.35 -0.11
N GLU A 60 -3.13 11.29 -0.14
CA GLU A 60 -2.39 10.20 -0.81
C GLU A 60 -2.71 8.83 -0.20
N LEU A 61 -2.93 8.74 1.12
CA LEU A 61 -3.36 7.49 1.76
C LEU A 61 -4.75 7.03 1.27
N ASN A 62 -5.68 7.97 1.04
CA ASN A 62 -6.98 7.63 0.46
C ASN A 62 -6.86 7.20 -1.01
N GLU A 63 -5.96 7.83 -1.78
CA GLU A 63 -5.67 7.42 -3.16
C GLU A 63 -5.13 5.99 -3.23
N ILE A 64 -4.26 5.59 -2.28
CA ILE A 64 -3.77 4.21 -2.14
C ILE A 64 -4.94 3.24 -1.91
N LYS A 65 -5.87 3.60 -1.01
CA LYS A 65 -7.06 2.78 -0.71
C LYS A 65 -7.98 2.66 -1.93
N ASP A 66 -8.19 3.75 -2.65
CA ASP A 66 -9.01 3.78 -3.86
C ASP A 66 -8.40 2.94 -4.98
N LEU A 67 -7.08 3.03 -5.18
CA LEU A 67 -6.35 2.21 -6.14
C LEU A 67 -6.42 0.73 -5.77
N PHE A 68 -6.22 0.38 -4.51
CA PHE A 68 -6.35 -1.00 -4.07
C PHE A 68 -7.77 -1.54 -4.25
N ARG A 69 -8.81 -0.73 -3.96
CA ARG A 69 -10.20 -1.08 -4.24
C ARG A 69 -10.44 -1.30 -5.73
N LEU A 70 -9.83 -0.51 -6.61
CA LEU A 70 -9.90 -0.72 -8.05
C LEU A 70 -9.26 -2.06 -8.43
N MET A 71 -8.09 -2.40 -7.87
CA MET A 71 -7.45 -3.71 -8.11
C MET A 71 -8.34 -4.88 -7.67
N LEU A 72 -9.03 -4.76 -6.52
CA LEU A 72 -9.98 -5.77 -6.05
C LEU A 72 -11.16 -5.93 -7.02
N ASN A 73 -11.71 -4.83 -7.53
CA ASN A 73 -12.82 -4.87 -8.48
C ASN A 73 -12.41 -5.47 -9.83
N SER A 74 -11.14 -5.32 -10.22
CA SER A 74 -10.61 -5.81 -11.48
C SER A 74 -10.13 -7.27 -11.43
N SER A 75 -9.90 -7.83 -10.24
CA SER A 75 -9.43 -9.21 -10.08
C SER A 75 -10.19 -9.96 -8.99
N LYS A 76 -11.03 -10.90 -9.41
CA LYS A 76 -11.71 -11.82 -8.50
C LYS A 76 -10.72 -12.65 -7.69
N TYR A 77 -9.57 -13.03 -8.26
CA TYR A 77 -8.55 -13.80 -7.54
C TYR A 77 -7.94 -13.00 -6.38
N LEU A 78 -7.68 -11.70 -6.58
CA LEU A 78 -7.24 -10.84 -5.49
C LEU A 78 -8.36 -10.68 -4.45
N ALA A 79 -9.60 -10.45 -4.89
CA ALA A 79 -10.75 -10.31 -3.98
C ALA A 79 -10.94 -11.55 -3.09
N ASP A 80 -10.98 -12.74 -3.69
CA ASP A 80 -11.09 -14.02 -2.98
C ASP A 80 -9.89 -14.25 -2.05
N PHE A 81 -8.68 -13.83 -2.46
CA PHE A 81 -7.49 -13.93 -1.62
C PHE A 81 -7.58 -13.08 -0.36
N VAL A 82 -8.18 -11.88 -0.40
CA VAL A 82 -8.20 -10.96 0.75
C VAL A 82 -9.43 -11.09 1.65
N GLU A 83 -10.47 -11.80 1.23
CA GLU A 83 -11.78 -11.91 1.93
C GLU A 83 -11.66 -12.20 3.44
N ASN A 84 -10.67 -13.01 3.83
CA ASN A 84 -10.47 -13.44 5.21
C ASN A 84 -9.14 -12.91 5.79
N LYS A 85 -8.79 -11.67 5.48
CA LYS A 85 -7.60 -10.97 5.93
C LYS A 85 -7.97 -9.60 6.50
N THR A 86 -7.22 -9.14 7.50
CA THR A 86 -7.22 -7.71 7.86
C THR A 86 -6.36 -6.96 6.86
N ILE A 87 -6.69 -5.71 6.58
CA ILE A 87 -5.95 -4.88 5.62
C ILE A 87 -5.46 -3.65 6.34
N LYS A 88 -4.17 -3.38 6.17
CA LYS A 88 -3.51 -2.20 6.73
C LYS A 88 -2.86 -1.42 5.60
N TYR A 89 -3.18 -0.13 5.51
CA TYR A 89 -2.65 0.74 4.48
C TYR A 89 -1.51 1.57 5.03
N PHE A 90 -0.44 1.73 4.26
CA PHE A 90 0.70 2.58 4.59
C PHE A 90 0.98 3.54 3.46
N LEU A 91 1.25 4.80 3.83
CA LEU A 91 1.92 5.76 2.99
C LEU A 91 3.37 5.86 3.46
N ASN A 92 4.30 5.60 2.54
CA ASN A 92 5.74 5.73 2.79
C ASN A 92 6.36 6.82 1.92
N TYR A 93 7.46 7.39 2.39
CA TYR A 93 8.37 8.19 1.59
C TYR A 93 9.53 7.32 1.08
N ASP A 94 9.84 7.43 -0.20
CA ASP A 94 11.00 6.77 -0.81
C ASP A 94 12.24 7.66 -0.65
N ASP A 95 13.19 7.27 0.20
CA ASP A 95 14.48 7.97 0.35
C ASP A 95 15.43 7.60 -0.80
N SER A 96 15.02 7.94 -2.02
CA SER A 96 15.78 7.69 -3.26
C SER A 96 16.23 6.22 -3.41
N GLY A 97 15.34 5.28 -3.10
CA GLY A 97 15.56 3.84 -3.20
C GLY A 97 16.43 3.25 -2.08
N LYS A 98 16.90 4.04 -1.11
CA LYS A 98 17.71 3.53 0.01
C LYS A 98 16.86 2.83 1.05
N CYS A 99 15.75 3.45 1.42
CA CYS A 99 14.79 2.90 2.36
C CYS A 99 13.42 3.55 2.19
N GLY A 100 12.40 2.88 2.71
CA GLY A 100 11.09 3.48 2.91
C GLY A 100 10.98 4.07 4.32
N ILE A 101 10.59 5.33 4.40
CA ILE A 101 10.28 6.01 5.66
C ILE A 101 8.76 6.03 5.83
N GLY A 102 8.25 5.42 6.90
CA GLY A 102 6.81 5.43 7.18
C GLY A 102 6.31 6.84 7.49
N ILE A 103 5.25 7.27 6.82
CA ILE A 103 4.60 8.57 7.07
C ILE A 103 3.40 8.38 7.98
N CYS A 104 2.40 7.67 7.48
CA CYS A 104 1.20 7.30 8.21
C CYS A 104 0.66 5.95 7.75
N SER A 105 -0.16 5.35 8.59
CA SER A 105 -0.93 4.15 8.24
C SER A 105 -2.37 4.25 8.70
N GLU A 106 -3.23 3.46 8.07
CA GLU A 106 -4.61 3.26 8.48
C GLU A 106 -4.87 1.79 8.78
N GLU A 107 -5.48 1.54 9.93
CA GLU A 107 -5.99 0.24 10.33
C GLU A 107 -7.37 0.44 10.98
N ASN A 108 -8.40 -0.25 10.47
CA ASN A 108 -9.77 -0.15 10.97
C ASN A 108 -10.31 1.30 11.09
N GLY A 109 -9.98 2.15 10.11
CA GLY A 109 -10.39 3.55 10.06
C GLY A 109 -9.66 4.48 11.03
N GLN A 110 -8.68 3.97 11.78
CA GLN A 110 -7.84 4.77 12.67
C GLN A 110 -6.51 5.09 11.99
N ILE A 111 -6.11 6.37 12.06
CA ILE A 111 -4.84 6.84 11.51
C ILE A 111 -3.75 6.79 12.56
N PHE A 112 -2.60 6.23 12.19
CA PHE A 112 -1.39 6.18 12.99
C PHE A 112 -0.27 6.91 12.27
N TRP A 113 0.28 7.96 12.90
CA TRP A 113 1.41 8.71 12.37
C TRP A 113 2.73 8.07 12.78
N GLN A 114 3.64 7.83 11.83
CA GLN A 114 5.01 7.38 12.10
C GLN A 114 6.04 8.50 11.91
N ALA A 115 5.70 9.55 11.19
CA ALA A 115 6.52 10.74 11.02
C ALA A 115 5.91 11.99 11.68
N GLN A 116 6.78 12.86 12.18
CA GLN A 116 6.39 14.20 12.62
C GLN A 116 6.35 15.13 11.40
N LEU A 117 5.14 15.39 10.90
CA LEU A 117 4.89 16.31 9.80
C LEU A 117 4.27 17.62 10.29
N ARG A 118 4.33 18.62 9.41
CA ARG A 118 3.64 19.89 9.63
C ARG A 118 2.12 19.68 9.59
N GLU A 119 1.42 20.37 10.47
CA GLU A 119 -0.02 20.59 10.35
C GLU A 119 -0.26 21.62 9.23
N ASP A 120 -1.34 21.42 8.47
CA ASP A 120 -1.81 22.40 7.47
C ASP A 120 -2.71 23.46 8.10
#